data_AF-A0A363TB46-F1
#
_entry.id   AF-A0A363TB46-F1
#
_cell.length_a   1.000
_cell.length_b   1.000
_cell.length_c   1.000
_cell.angle_alpha   90.00
_cell.angle_beta   90.00
_cell.angle_gamma   90.00
#
_symmetry.space_group_name_H-M   'P 1'
#
loop_
_entity.id
_entity.type
_entity.pdbx_description
1 polymer ?
#
loop_
_entity_poly.entity_id
_entity_poly.type
_entity_poly.pdbx_seq_one_letter_code
_entity_poly.pdbx_strand_id
1 'polypeptide(L)'
;MRRRFSPKYLLAIPILLVAAMAIYNLPFVHSRLAWRIDNLRIRLQYAINPPEEVVFQPQEQAQIESQANAIVNATLTALAPTITPTPFAPTATMSGPTETLQPSPTPTLMPTPLPASIRLAGVKYEDQHNRYNFCGPANLSMALTFWGWDGNRDVVGEYVKTNKDDKNVMPYELQDFVRTQTNEYNAVIRYGGDIELLKELLAAGFPIVTEKGYYTYDMTGRYGWLGHYQFVTGYDESKDVLVVQDTYIDKGENHEFTYTDFNNGWRSFDNLFMVVYPTTREAEVLNLLGDYADVDGSSRNALEVAKQETATLSGVDQYFAAFNVGTSHVNLKEYVDAAYAYDYAFQLYAGLPEDDLRPFRMLWYQTGPYFAYYYSGRYQDVIDLANATFETITNDVLEETWYWRGMAKLALGDTQGAISDFQESVRLHPDFAPGLEQLSQLGVSP
;
A
#
# COMPACT_ATOMS: atom_id res chain seq x y z
N MET A 1 -55.30 29.07 24.69
CA MET A 1 -54.09 29.92 24.88
C MET A 1 -53.08 29.64 23.78
N ARG A 2 -52.95 30.51 22.77
CA ARG A 2 -51.85 30.43 21.78
C ARG A 2 -50.63 31.13 22.39
N ARG A 3 -49.60 30.38 22.79
CA ARG A 3 -48.30 30.97 23.17
C ARG A 3 -47.74 31.68 21.93
N ARG A 4 -47.80 33.02 21.92
CA ARG A 4 -47.12 33.85 20.92
C ARG A 4 -45.62 33.69 21.15
N PHE A 5 -44.92 33.02 20.23
CA PHE A 5 -43.46 33.04 20.20
C PHE A 5 -43.01 34.50 20.06
N SER A 6 -42.28 35.00 21.06
CA SER A 6 -41.75 36.38 21.04
C SER A 6 -40.66 36.49 19.97
N PRO A 7 -40.65 37.55 19.12
CA PRO A 7 -39.62 37.75 18.10
C PRO A 7 -38.20 37.91 18.69
N LYS A 8 -38.06 38.12 20.01
CA LYS A 8 -36.77 38.09 20.70
C LYS A 8 -36.09 36.71 20.67
N TYR A 9 -36.88 35.63 20.57
CA TYR A 9 -36.34 34.27 20.43
C TYR A 9 -35.87 33.95 19.00
N LEU A 10 -36.35 34.69 17.99
CA LEU A 10 -35.87 34.55 16.61
C LEU A 10 -34.43 35.07 16.44
N LEU A 11 -34.02 36.07 17.24
CA LEU A 11 -32.65 36.60 17.25
C LEU A 11 -31.71 35.84 18.20
N ALA A 12 -32.25 35.07 19.16
CA ALA A 12 -31.44 34.32 20.12
C ALA A 12 -30.61 33.23 19.45
N ILE A 13 -31.17 32.52 18.45
CA ILE A 13 -30.45 31.45 17.74
C ILE A 13 -29.26 32.00 16.95
N PRO A 14 -29.40 33.03 16.09
CA PRO A 14 -28.26 33.65 15.42
C PRO A 14 -27.20 34.17 16.39
N ILE A 15 -27.59 34.82 17.50
CA ILE A 15 -26.66 35.33 18.51
C ILE A 15 -25.89 34.18 19.17
N LEU A 16 -26.56 33.08 19.50
CA LEU A 16 -25.91 31.90 20.06
C LEU A 16 -24.96 31.23 19.06
N LEU A 17 -25.30 31.20 17.78
CA LEU A 17 -24.41 30.68 16.73
C LEU A 17 -23.16 31.55 16.57
N VAL A 18 -23.32 32.88 16.57
CA VAL A 18 -22.19 33.82 16.52
C VAL A 18 -21.33 33.70 17.77
N ALA A 19 -21.93 33.60 18.95
CA ALA A 19 -21.20 33.39 20.21
C ALA A 19 -20.47 32.04 20.23
N ALA A 20 -21.09 30.97 19.75
CA ALA A 20 -20.47 29.66 19.61
C ALA A 20 -19.29 29.68 18.63
N MET A 21 -19.44 30.37 17.49
CA MET A 21 -18.36 30.57 16.52
C MET A 21 -17.21 31.38 17.13
N ALA A 22 -17.51 32.47 17.86
CA ALA A 22 -16.49 33.27 18.54
C ALA A 22 -15.74 32.46 19.61
N ILE A 23 -16.46 31.65 20.40
CA ILE A 23 -15.86 30.74 21.39
C ILE A 23 -15.02 29.65 20.72
N TYR A 24 -15.50 29.06 19.62
CA TYR A 24 -14.77 28.04 18.88
C TYR A 24 -13.42 28.55 18.34
N ASN A 25 -13.39 29.79 17.84
CA ASN A 25 -12.17 30.40 17.31
C ASN A 25 -11.16 30.83 18.40
N LEU A 26 -11.48 30.67 19.69
CA LEU A 26 -10.47 30.86 20.75
C LEU A 26 -9.42 29.74 20.64
N PRO A 27 -8.11 30.05 20.59
CA PRO A 27 -7.06 29.05 20.30
C PRO A 27 -7.09 27.80 21.20
N PHE A 28 -7.38 27.97 22.49
CA PHE A 28 -7.46 26.84 23.44
C PHE A 28 -8.72 25.97 23.25
N VAL A 29 -9.81 26.53 22.70
CA VAL A 29 -11.04 25.79 22.38
C VAL A 29 -10.85 25.10 21.04
N HIS A 30 -10.37 25.84 20.04
CA HIS A 30 -10.12 25.33 18.70
C HIS A 30 -9.21 24.10 18.73
N SER A 31 -8.03 24.21 19.37
CA SER A 31 -7.08 23.09 19.49
C SER A 31 -7.65 21.83 20.15
N ARG A 32 -8.65 21.97 21.04
CA ARG A 32 -9.29 20.83 21.73
C ARG A 32 -10.48 20.25 20.97
N LEU A 33 -11.14 21.05 20.13
CA LEU A 33 -12.41 20.69 19.50
C LEU A 33 -12.31 20.48 17.99
N ALA A 34 -11.32 21.07 17.31
CA ALA A 34 -11.14 21.00 15.86
C ALA A 34 -11.17 19.55 15.35
N TRP A 35 -10.32 18.69 15.92
CA TRP A 35 -10.25 17.28 15.53
C TRP A 35 -11.58 16.53 15.73
N ARG A 36 -12.39 16.91 16.72
CA ARG A 36 -13.72 16.30 16.94
C ARG A 36 -14.73 16.75 15.90
N ILE A 37 -14.66 18.01 15.50
CA ILE A 37 -15.50 18.58 14.44
C ILE A 37 -15.10 17.96 13.09
N ASP A 38 -13.81 17.84 12.81
CA ASP A 38 -13.30 17.20 11.60
C ASP A 38 -13.70 15.72 11.54
N ASN A 39 -13.54 14.97 12.64
CA ASN A 39 -14.00 13.58 12.72
C ASN A 39 -15.52 13.47 12.51
N LEU A 40 -16.32 14.38 13.08
CA LEU A 40 -17.76 14.39 12.84
C LEU A 40 -18.10 14.69 11.37
N ARG A 41 -17.39 15.64 10.75
CA ARG A 41 -17.55 15.96 9.32
C ARG A 41 -17.24 14.75 8.45
N ILE A 42 -16.11 14.06 8.69
CA ILE A 42 -15.72 12.85 7.95
C ILE A 42 -16.79 11.76 8.10
N ARG A 43 -17.24 11.49 9.34
CA ARG A 43 -18.31 10.50 9.59
C ARG A 43 -19.61 10.84 8.85
N LEU A 44 -19.99 12.12 8.81
CA LEU A 44 -21.19 12.56 8.07
C LEU A 44 -21.01 12.40 6.57
N GLN A 45 -19.82 12.69 6.02
CA GLN A 45 -19.53 12.50 4.61
C GLN A 45 -19.58 11.02 4.23
N TYR A 46 -18.92 10.15 4.99
CA TYR A 46 -18.93 8.71 4.74
C TYR A 46 -20.30 8.07 4.92
N ALA A 47 -21.16 8.64 5.77
CA ALA A 47 -22.54 8.19 5.88
C ALA A 47 -23.40 8.56 4.65
N ILE A 48 -22.99 9.56 3.86
CA ILE A 48 -23.70 10.00 2.65
C ILE A 48 -23.09 9.33 1.41
N ASN A 49 -21.76 9.28 1.34
CA ASN A 49 -20.98 8.70 0.25
C ASN A 49 -20.00 7.69 0.85
N PRO A 50 -20.41 6.42 0.99
CA PRO A 50 -19.57 5.41 1.62
C PRO A 50 -18.38 5.04 0.71
N PRO A 51 -17.12 5.26 1.12
CA PRO A 51 -15.96 5.06 0.26
C PRO A 51 -15.77 3.61 -0.21
N GLU A 52 -16.24 2.62 0.55
CA GLU A 52 -16.27 1.21 0.17
C GLU A 52 -17.20 0.89 -1.02
N GLU A 53 -18.18 1.76 -1.31
CA GLU A 53 -19.06 1.62 -2.48
C GLU A 53 -18.40 2.15 -3.77
N VAL A 54 -17.32 2.93 -3.65
CA VAL A 54 -16.59 3.45 -4.81
C VAL A 54 -15.83 2.29 -5.47
N VAL A 55 -16.16 2.04 -6.74
CA VAL A 55 -15.54 0.99 -7.56
C VAL A 55 -14.98 1.61 -8.82
N PHE A 56 -13.68 1.43 -9.04
CA PHE A 56 -13.05 1.75 -10.31
C PHE A 56 -13.21 0.57 -11.28
N GLN A 57 -13.67 0.86 -12.50
CA GLN A 57 -13.73 -0.10 -13.60
C GLN A 57 -12.89 0.42 -14.77
N PRO A 58 -11.76 -0.24 -15.09
CA PRO A 58 -10.90 0.18 -16.19
C PRO A 58 -11.61 0.11 -17.55
N GLN A 59 -11.44 1.12 -18.40
CA GLN A 59 -12.16 1.26 -19.66
C GLN A 59 -11.77 0.19 -20.68
N GLU A 60 -10.47 -0.13 -20.78
CA GLU A 60 -9.98 -1.10 -21.75
C GLU A 60 -10.46 -2.52 -21.43
N GLN A 61 -10.57 -2.86 -20.14
CA GLN A 61 -11.18 -4.11 -19.68
C GLN A 61 -12.66 -4.17 -20.07
N ALA A 62 -13.44 -3.10 -19.91
CA ALA A 62 -14.84 -3.07 -20.35
C ALA A 62 -14.98 -3.26 -21.88
N GLN A 63 -14.03 -2.73 -22.66
CA GLN A 63 -13.98 -2.94 -24.11
C GLN A 63 -13.59 -4.38 -24.45
N ILE A 64 -12.58 -4.95 -23.80
CA ILE A 64 -12.13 -6.34 -23.98
C ILE A 64 -13.25 -7.31 -23.58
N GLU A 65 -13.94 -7.10 -22.46
CA GLU A 65 -15.08 -7.92 -22.03
C GLU A 65 -16.22 -7.85 -23.04
N SER A 66 -16.51 -6.66 -23.58
CA SER A 66 -17.53 -6.52 -24.63
C SER A 66 -17.15 -7.29 -25.90
N GLN A 67 -15.87 -7.29 -26.28
CA GLN A 67 -15.35 -8.01 -27.45
C GLN A 67 -15.28 -9.50 -27.19
N ALA A 68 -14.82 -9.93 -26.01
CA ALA A 68 -14.75 -11.33 -25.60
C ALA A 68 -16.16 -11.92 -25.52
N ASN A 69 -17.13 -11.22 -24.92
CA ASN A 69 -18.53 -11.63 -24.92
C ASN A 69 -19.11 -11.69 -26.34
N ALA A 70 -18.74 -10.77 -27.23
CA ALA A 70 -19.13 -10.83 -28.64
C ALA A 70 -18.51 -12.04 -29.37
N ILE A 71 -17.24 -12.36 -29.13
CA ILE A 71 -16.54 -13.52 -29.70
C ILE A 71 -17.10 -14.82 -29.14
N VAL A 72 -17.34 -14.92 -27.84
CA VAL A 72 -17.95 -16.09 -27.19
C VAL A 72 -19.37 -16.29 -27.69
N ASN A 73 -20.19 -15.25 -27.77
CA ASN A 73 -21.54 -15.35 -28.34
C ASN A 73 -21.51 -15.74 -29.82
N ALA A 74 -20.58 -15.20 -30.61
CA ALA A 74 -20.39 -15.59 -32.01
C ALA A 74 -19.95 -17.06 -32.14
N THR A 75 -19.07 -17.52 -31.25
CA THR A 75 -18.56 -18.91 -31.23
C THR A 75 -19.63 -19.90 -30.79
N LEU A 76 -20.41 -19.57 -29.75
CA LEU A 76 -21.56 -20.37 -29.31
C LEU A 76 -22.67 -20.42 -30.38
N THR A 77 -22.84 -19.34 -31.15
CA THR A 77 -23.76 -19.31 -32.31
C THR A 77 -23.25 -20.16 -33.48
N ALA A 78 -21.93 -20.19 -33.70
CA ALA A 78 -21.28 -20.98 -34.76
C ALA A 78 -21.19 -22.50 -34.44
N LEU A 79 -21.23 -22.88 -33.16
CA LEU A 79 -21.17 -24.27 -32.69
C LEU A 79 -22.54 -24.97 -32.56
N ALA A 80 -23.61 -24.41 -33.15
CA ALA A 80 -24.87 -25.13 -33.27
C ALA A 80 -24.66 -26.49 -33.99
N PRO A 81 -25.03 -27.63 -33.39
CA PRO A 81 -24.49 -28.93 -33.78
C PRO A 81 -25.07 -29.41 -35.12
N THR A 82 -24.21 -29.63 -36.12
CA THR A 82 -24.47 -30.63 -37.17
C THR A 82 -23.62 -31.86 -36.87
N ILE A 83 -24.25 -32.86 -36.27
CA ILE A 83 -23.60 -34.12 -35.91
C ILE A 83 -23.50 -34.96 -37.19
N THR A 84 -22.29 -35.08 -37.75
CA THR A 84 -21.97 -36.11 -38.75
C THR A 84 -20.94 -37.06 -38.14
N PRO A 85 -21.31 -38.30 -37.78
CA PRO A 85 -20.36 -39.24 -37.19
C PRO A 85 -19.44 -39.80 -38.28
N THR A 86 -18.13 -39.65 -38.08
CA THR A 86 -17.10 -40.33 -38.87
C THR A 86 -16.35 -41.30 -37.95
N PRO A 87 -16.19 -42.59 -38.31
CA PRO A 87 -15.50 -43.55 -37.47
C PRO A 87 -13.97 -43.43 -37.62
N PHE A 88 -13.25 -43.34 -36.51
CA PHE A 88 -11.79 -43.43 -36.46
C PHE A 88 -11.33 -44.84 -36.09
N ALA A 89 -10.31 -45.31 -36.81
CA ALA A 89 -9.59 -46.56 -36.55
C ALA A 89 -8.42 -46.31 -35.54
N PRO A 90 -8.03 -47.32 -34.74
CA PRO A 90 -6.97 -47.17 -33.75
C PRO A 90 -5.56 -47.23 -34.39
N THR A 91 -4.66 -46.34 -33.96
CA THR A 91 -3.23 -46.38 -34.30
C THR A 91 -2.41 -46.69 -33.06
N ALA A 92 -1.34 -47.46 -33.27
CA ALA A 92 -0.50 -48.09 -32.26
C ALA A 92 0.42 -47.13 -31.48
N THR A 93 0.74 -47.58 -30.26
CA THR A 93 1.66 -47.00 -29.27
C THR A 93 3.12 -47.08 -29.71
N MET A 94 3.88 -46.00 -29.54
CA MET A 94 5.34 -45.98 -29.64
C MET A 94 6.00 -45.90 -28.26
N SER A 95 7.14 -46.59 -28.13
CA SER A 95 7.97 -46.73 -26.94
C SER A 95 8.66 -45.42 -26.54
N GLY A 96 8.74 -45.16 -25.23
CA GLY A 96 9.38 -43.97 -24.66
C GLY A 96 10.91 -43.96 -24.72
N PRO A 97 11.55 -42.78 -24.55
CA PRO A 97 12.99 -42.64 -24.55
C PRO A 97 13.63 -43.05 -23.21
N THR A 98 14.88 -43.51 -23.32
CA THR A 98 15.78 -44.06 -22.30
C THR A 98 16.25 -43.02 -21.28
N GLU A 99 16.37 -43.44 -20.02
CA GLU A 99 16.90 -42.66 -18.88
C GLU A 99 18.36 -42.25 -19.08
N THR A 100 18.66 -40.98 -18.77
CA THR A 100 20.02 -40.44 -18.68
C THR A 100 20.42 -40.34 -17.21
N LEU A 101 21.62 -40.80 -16.85
CA LEU A 101 22.12 -40.84 -15.48
C LEU A 101 22.36 -39.43 -14.91
N GLN A 102 21.84 -39.19 -13.71
CA GLN A 102 21.93 -37.95 -12.95
C GLN A 102 23.30 -37.81 -12.27
N PRO A 103 23.96 -36.63 -12.30
CA PRO A 103 25.22 -36.40 -11.60
C PRO A 103 25.05 -36.37 -10.08
N SER A 104 26.06 -36.88 -9.38
CA SER A 104 26.14 -37.01 -7.92
C SER A 104 26.23 -35.65 -7.21
N PRO A 105 25.49 -35.42 -6.10
CA PRO A 105 25.52 -34.15 -5.39
C PRO A 105 26.87 -33.93 -4.68
N THR A 106 27.44 -32.75 -4.88
CA THR A 106 28.55 -32.25 -4.06
C THR A 106 28.04 -31.99 -2.64
N PRO A 107 28.77 -32.35 -1.58
CA PRO A 107 28.31 -32.15 -0.20
C PRO A 107 28.15 -30.65 0.10
N THR A 108 26.91 -30.22 0.22
CA THR A 108 26.53 -28.89 0.70
C THR A 108 26.82 -28.82 2.20
N LEU A 109 27.52 -27.78 2.64
CA LEU A 109 27.65 -27.46 4.06
C LEU A 109 26.22 -27.28 4.61
N MET A 110 25.83 -28.08 5.62
CA MET A 110 24.54 -27.88 6.27
C MET A 110 24.56 -26.48 6.92
N PRO A 111 23.55 -25.63 6.64
CA PRO A 111 23.42 -24.34 7.31
C PRO A 111 23.42 -24.52 8.83
N THR A 112 23.99 -23.55 9.54
CA THR A 112 23.89 -23.54 11.00
C THR A 112 22.41 -23.38 11.37
N PRO A 113 21.82 -24.25 12.21
CA PRO A 113 20.42 -24.13 12.58
C PRO A 113 20.15 -22.78 13.25
N LEU A 114 19.05 -22.13 12.85
CA LEU A 114 18.61 -20.89 13.49
C LEU A 114 18.28 -21.15 14.97
N PRO A 115 18.51 -20.17 15.87
CA PRO A 115 18.06 -20.26 17.26
C PRO A 115 16.55 -20.50 17.34
N ALA A 116 16.07 -21.24 18.35
CA ALA A 116 14.64 -21.54 18.50
C ALA A 116 13.80 -20.29 18.82
N SER A 117 14.41 -19.25 19.38
CA SER A 117 13.79 -17.96 19.57
C SER A 117 14.83 -16.85 19.61
N ILE A 118 14.44 -15.67 19.15
CA ILE A 118 15.24 -14.44 19.19
C ILE A 118 14.36 -13.31 19.68
N ARG A 119 14.91 -12.47 20.57
CA ARG A 119 14.39 -11.14 20.89
C ARG A 119 15.56 -10.18 20.91
N LEU A 120 15.63 -9.29 19.93
CA LEU A 120 16.71 -8.33 19.84
C LEU A 120 16.65 -7.36 21.03
N ALA A 121 17.73 -7.30 21.80
CA ALA A 121 17.86 -6.37 22.91
C ALA A 121 18.21 -4.96 22.42
N GLY A 122 17.94 -3.93 23.24
CA GLY A 122 18.33 -2.55 22.93
C GLY A 122 17.36 -1.77 22.06
N VAL A 123 16.21 -2.36 21.72
CA VAL A 123 15.10 -1.66 21.05
C VAL A 123 14.56 -0.55 21.97
N LYS A 124 14.61 0.70 21.50
CA LYS A 124 13.96 1.84 22.16
C LYS A 124 12.56 1.98 21.58
N TYR A 125 11.56 1.49 22.30
CA TYR A 125 10.17 1.57 21.84
C TYR A 125 9.68 3.01 21.71
N GLU A 126 8.96 3.30 20.62
CA GLU A 126 8.35 4.59 20.35
C GLU A 126 6.99 4.37 19.64
N ASP A 127 5.89 4.89 20.19
CA ASP A 127 4.55 4.75 19.59
C ASP A 127 4.30 5.78 18.45
N GLN A 128 3.08 5.86 17.92
CA GLN A 128 2.64 6.97 17.06
C GLN A 128 1.59 7.87 17.74
N HIS A 129 1.26 7.64 19.01
CA HIS A 129 0.13 8.29 19.68
C HIS A 129 0.29 9.81 19.72
N ASN A 130 -0.84 10.50 19.55
CA ASN A 130 -0.92 11.96 19.41
C ASN A 130 -0.26 12.52 18.14
N ARG A 131 -0.02 11.68 17.14
CA ARG A 131 0.44 12.04 15.79
C ARG A 131 -0.36 11.26 14.74
N TYR A 132 -1.03 11.98 13.83
CA TYR A 132 -1.87 11.35 12.80
C TYR A 132 -0.99 10.79 11.68
N ASN A 133 -1.16 9.50 11.35
CA ASN A 133 -0.43 8.80 10.27
C ASN A 133 1.10 8.82 10.44
N PHE A 134 1.58 8.54 11.67
CA PHE A 134 3.01 8.50 12.02
C PHE A 134 3.58 7.07 12.14
N CYS A 135 2.86 6.05 11.65
CA CYS A 135 3.33 4.66 11.69
C CYS A 135 4.70 4.51 10.99
N GLY A 136 4.88 5.07 9.79
CA GLY A 136 6.17 5.08 9.08
C GLY A 136 7.29 5.74 9.88
N PRO A 137 7.16 7.03 10.26
CA PRO A 137 8.15 7.74 11.06
C PRO A 137 8.54 7.04 12.37
N ALA A 138 7.57 6.51 13.11
CA ALA A 138 7.82 5.84 14.38
C ALA A 138 8.50 4.46 14.22
N ASN A 139 8.13 3.69 13.21
CA ASN A 139 8.82 2.42 12.94
C ASN A 139 10.25 2.67 12.42
N LEU A 140 10.45 3.68 11.57
CA LEU A 140 11.79 4.04 11.10
C LEU A 140 12.69 4.58 12.23
N SER A 141 12.16 5.40 13.13
CA SER A 141 12.93 5.90 14.27
C SER A 141 13.37 4.77 15.20
N MET A 142 12.52 3.77 15.46
CA MET A 142 12.92 2.57 16.20
C MET A 142 14.02 1.79 15.47
N ALA A 143 13.92 1.64 14.15
CA ALA A 143 14.93 0.96 13.34
C ALA A 143 16.30 1.67 13.36
N LEU A 144 16.32 3.01 13.31
CA LEU A 144 17.54 3.81 13.38
C LEU A 144 18.13 3.86 14.79
N THR A 145 17.30 4.07 15.81
CA THR A 145 17.76 4.16 17.21
C THR A 145 18.28 2.83 17.75
N PHE A 146 17.85 1.70 17.19
CA PHE A 146 18.45 0.38 17.43
C PHE A 146 19.95 0.36 17.10
N TRP A 147 20.37 1.08 16.07
CA TRP A 147 21.78 1.22 15.67
C TRP A 147 22.51 2.41 16.33
N GLY A 148 21.87 3.08 17.28
CA GLY A 148 22.46 4.19 18.03
C GLY A 148 22.23 5.58 17.45
N TRP A 149 21.36 5.74 16.44
CA TRP A 149 20.98 7.07 15.94
C TRP A 149 20.39 7.93 17.06
N ASP A 150 20.77 9.21 17.11
CA ASP A 150 20.31 10.19 18.10
C ASP A 150 19.18 11.06 17.55
N GLY A 151 18.03 10.42 17.31
CA GLY A 151 16.82 11.06 16.80
C GLY A 151 15.54 10.37 17.28
N ASN A 152 14.40 10.78 16.74
CA ASN A 152 13.07 10.27 17.12
C ASN A 152 12.07 10.38 15.96
N ARG A 153 10.84 9.90 16.17
CA ARG A 153 9.78 9.91 15.15
C ARG A 153 9.41 11.30 14.65
N ASP A 154 9.55 12.35 15.47
CA ASP A 154 9.21 13.72 15.07
C ASP A 154 10.28 14.28 14.10
N VAL A 155 11.56 13.94 14.29
CA VAL A 155 12.64 14.29 13.33
C VAL A 155 12.43 13.60 11.99
N VAL A 156 12.07 12.31 12.01
CA VAL A 156 11.72 11.59 10.78
C VAL A 156 10.49 12.24 10.14
N GLY A 157 9.43 12.46 10.93
CA GLY A 157 8.16 13.02 10.49
C GLY A 157 8.28 14.41 9.89
N GLU A 158 9.15 15.28 10.40
CA GLU A 158 9.39 16.62 9.82
C GLU A 158 9.92 16.55 8.39
N TYR A 159 10.68 15.50 8.06
CA TYR A 159 11.20 15.29 6.72
C TYR A 159 10.19 14.59 5.79
N VAL A 160 9.59 13.50 6.27
CA VAL A 160 8.75 12.64 5.39
C VAL A 160 7.28 13.04 5.38
N LYS A 161 6.77 13.73 6.41
CA LYS A 161 5.37 14.18 6.46
C LYS A 161 5.32 15.67 6.17
N THR A 162 5.08 15.97 4.90
CA THR A 162 5.18 17.33 4.36
C THR A 162 3.99 18.21 4.75
N ASN A 163 2.89 17.59 5.17
CA ASN A 163 1.81 18.26 5.87
C ASN A 163 1.19 17.37 6.97
N LYS A 164 0.45 18.00 7.89
CA LYS A 164 -0.18 17.31 9.05
C LYS A 164 -1.32 16.35 8.68
N ASP A 165 -1.86 16.47 7.47
CA ASP A 165 -3.05 15.76 7.01
C ASP A 165 -2.72 14.57 6.10
N ASP A 166 -1.45 14.48 5.65
CA ASP A 166 -0.84 13.42 4.87
C ASP A 166 -1.17 12.05 5.46
N LYS A 167 -1.75 11.19 4.61
CA LYS A 167 -2.31 9.89 4.95
C LYS A 167 -1.27 8.79 5.04
N ASN A 168 -0.15 8.90 4.34
CA ASN A 168 0.83 7.83 4.29
C ASN A 168 2.22 8.36 3.96
N VAL A 169 3.24 7.68 4.48
CA VAL A 169 4.61 7.87 4.02
C VAL A 169 4.99 6.65 3.20
N MET A 170 5.42 6.88 1.97
CA MET A 170 5.82 5.81 1.06
C MET A 170 7.15 5.20 1.51
N PRO A 171 7.36 3.87 1.30
CA PRO A 171 8.60 3.21 1.71
C PRO A 171 9.87 3.87 1.15
N TYR A 172 9.83 4.37 -0.09
CA TYR A 172 10.98 5.04 -0.69
C TYR A 172 11.36 6.34 0.03
N GLU A 173 10.39 7.08 0.58
CA GLU A 173 10.65 8.31 1.34
C GLU A 173 11.38 8.01 2.66
N LEU A 174 11.00 6.90 3.31
CA LEU A 174 11.69 6.40 4.50
C LEU A 174 13.14 5.98 4.16
N GLN A 175 13.34 5.28 3.04
CA GLN A 175 14.69 4.90 2.57
C GLN A 175 15.54 6.13 2.21
N ASP A 176 14.94 7.13 1.56
CA ASP A 176 15.60 8.38 1.20
C ASP A 176 15.97 9.17 2.45
N PHE A 177 15.13 9.20 3.48
CA PHE A 177 15.49 9.76 4.78
C PHE A 177 16.76 9.10 5.34
N VAL A 178 16.81 7.76 5.37
CA VAL A 178 18.00 7.04 5.87
C VAL A 178 19.26 7.45 5.10
N ARG A 179 19.20 7.40 3.77
CA ARG A 179 20.36 7.65 2.90
C ARG A 179 20.84 9.09 2.89
N THR A 180 19.93 10.05 3.04
CA THR A 180 20.24 11.47 2.89
C THR A 180 20.42 12.19 4.22
N GLN A 181 19.78 11.72 5.30
CA GLN A 181 19.76 12.42 6.60
C GLN A 181 20.64 11.79 7.67
N THR A 182 21.11 10.55 7.51
CA THR A 182 21.82 9.84 8.61
C THR A 182 23.31 9.59 8.38
N ASN A 183 23.82 9.72 7.15
CA ASN A 183 25.23 9.56 6.71
C ASN A 183 25.94 8.22 7.05
N GLU A 184 25.55 7.52 8.11
CA GLU A 184 26.20 6.31 8.63
C GLU A 184 25.42 5.03 8.33
N TYR A 185 24.12 5.16 8.03
CA TYR A 185 23.21 4.05 7.77
C TYR A 185 22.79 4.02 6.30
N ASN A 186 22.42 2.82 5.85
CA ASN A 186 21.74 2.60 4.58
C ASN A 186 20.47 1.78 4.84
N ALA A 187 19.58 1.74 3.86
CA ALA A 187 18.39 0.91 3.87
C ALA A 187 18.19 0.22 2.53
N VAL A 188 17.69 -1.01 2.59
CA VAL A 188 17.22 -1.79 1.44
C VAL A 188 15.74 -2.07 1.60
N ILE A 189 14.99 -1.96 0.51
CA ILE A 189 13.58 -2.33 0.42
C ILE A 189 13.47 -3.44 -0.62
N ARG A 190 12.73 -4.49 -0.28
CA ARG A 190 12.50 -5.66 -1.12
C ARG A 190 11.08 -6.15 -0.95
N TYR A 191 10.65 -6.99 -1.89
CA TYR A 191 9.30 -7.54 -1.99
C TYR A 191 9.36 -9.07 -1.98
N GLY A 192 8.21 -9.69 -1.70
CA GLY A 192 8.07 -11.15 -1.70
C GLY A 192 8.82 -11.82 -0.55
N GLY A 193 9.08 -11.11 0.55
CA GLY A 193 9.72 -11.70 1.72
C GLY A 193 8.87 -12.83 2.32
N ASP A 194 9.53 -13.71 3.08
CA ASP A 194 8.88 -14.79 3.82
C ASP A 194 9.36 -14.83 5.28
N ILE A 195 8.67 -15.62 6.10
CA ILE A 195 8.98 -15.73 7.53
C ILE A 195 10.38 -16.31 7.77
N GLU A 196 10.88 -17.21 6.92
CA GLU A 196 12.23 -17.77 7.08
C GLU A 196 13.30 -16.71 6.88
N LEU A 197 13.18 -15.88 5.83
CA LEU A 197 14.08 -14.75 5.60
C LEU A 197 14.07 -13.77 6.78
N LEU A 198 12.89 -13.44 7.32
CA LEU A 198 12.81 -12.57 8.50
C LEU A 198 13.54 -13.19 9.69
N LYS A 199 13.42 -14.50 9.92
CA LYS A 199 14.14 -15.20 10.99
C LYS A 199 15.65 -15.19 10.79
N GLU A 200 16.13 -15.39 9.56
CA GLU A 200 17.56 -15.32 9.23
C GLU A 200 18.15 -13.93 9.52
N LEU A 201 17.46 -12.87 9.09
CA LEU A 201 17.84 -11.49 9.36
C LEU A 201 17.85 -11.19 10.87
N LEU A 202 16.82 -11.61 11.60
CA LEU A 202 16.72 -11.44 13.05
C LEU A 202 17.82 -12.19 13.80
N ALA A 203 18.11 -13.43 13.41
CA ALA A 203 19.18 -14.23 14.01
C ALA A 203 20.57 -13.60 13.80
N ALA A 204 20.76 -12.88 12.68
CA ALA A 204 21.97 -12.10 12.39
C ALA A 204 21.97 -10.69 13.04
N GLY A 205 20.93 -10.34 13.78
CA GLY A 205 20.84 -9.08 14.52
C GLY A 205 20.31 -7.89 13.71
N PHE A 206 19.60 -8.13 12.61
CA PHE A 206 18.98 -7.09 11.79
C PHE A 206 17.46 -7.08 12.01
N PRO A 207 16.91 -6.10 12.76
CA PRO A 207 15.48 -5.92 12.84
C PRO A 207 14.92 -5.37 11.52
N ILE A 208 13.63 -5.60 11.28
CA ILE A 208 13.01 -5.37 9.97
C ILE A 208 11.79 -4.47 10.13
N VAL A 209 11.65 -3.48 9.26
CA VAL A 209 10.40 -2.72 9.11
C VAL A 209 9.61 -3.34 7.97
N THR A 210 8.37 -3.72 8.20
CA THR A 210 7.44 -4.23 7.18
C THR A 210 6.23 -3.29 7.08
N GLU A 211 5.47 -3.40 6.00
CA GLU A 211 4.15 -2.77 5.89
C GLU A 211 3.09 -3.86 5.76
N LYS A 212 1.99 -3.75 6.51
CA LYS A 212 0.94 -4.78 6.54
C LYS A 212 -0.44 -4.17 6.61
N GLY A 213 -1.42 -4.90 6.09
CA GLY A 213 -2.83 -4.64 6.30
C GLY A 213 -3.23 -4.88 7.76
N TYR A 214 -4.15 -4.06 8.26
CA TYR A 214 -4.70 -4.17 9.59
C TYR A 214 -6.18 -3.78 9.61
N TYR A 215 -7.02 -4.65 10.17
CA TYR A 215 -8.43 -4.34 10.41
C TYR A 215 -8.59 -3.81 11.83
N THR A 216 -8.86 -2.52 11.94
CA THR A 216 -9.02 -1.86 13.24
C THR A 216 -9.86 -0.60 13.12
N TYR A 217 -10.13 0.03 14.25
CA TYR A 217 -10.74 1.36 14.28
C TYR A 217 -9.68 2.40 13.91
N ASP A 218 -9.92 3.17 12.85
CA ASP A 218 -9.10 4.32 12.50
C ASP A 218 -9.27 5.47 13.51
N MET A 219 -8.50 6.55 13.34
CA MET A 219 -8.55 7.70 14.24
C MET A 219 -9.87 8.49 14.20
N THR A 220 -10.73 8.19 13.21
CA THR A 220 -12.11 8.70 13.14
C THR A 220 -13.09 7.78 13.88
N GLY A 221 -12.64 6.62 14.37
CA GLY A 221 -13.45 5.61 15.04
C GLY A 221 -14.24 4.74 14.07
N ARG A 222 -13.84 4.67 12.79
CA ARG A 222 -14.42 3.76 11.81
C ARG A 222 -13.61 2.47 11.78
N TYR A 223 -14.30 1.33 11.90
CA TYR A 223 -13.66 0.03 11.71
C TYR A 223 -13.47 -0.24 10.21
N GLY A 224 -12.29 -0.68 9.80
CA GLY A 224 -12.02 -1.03 8.41
C GLY A 224 -10.55 -1.40 8.19
N TRP A 225 -10.21 -1.68 6.93
CA TRP A 225 -8.83 -1.98 6.54
C TRP A 225 -7.98 -0.69 6.43
N LEU A 226 -6.77 -0.72 6.97
CA LEU A 226 -5.74 0.30 6.83
C LEU A 226 -4.35 -0.33 6.70
N GLY A 227 -3.43 0.39 6.05
CA GLY A 227 -2.01 0.06 6.02
C GLY A 227 -1.32 0.50 7.30
N HIS A 228 -0.40 -0.33 7.80
CA HIS A 228 0.36 -0.04 9.01
C HIS A 228 1.77 -0.58 8.89
N TYR A 229 2.75 0.26 9.23
CA TYR A 229 4.13 -0.19 9.38
C TYR A 229 4.32 -0.95 10.68
N GLN A 230 5.14 -1.99 10.63
CA GLN A 230 5.43 -2.85 11.76
C GLN A 230 6.93 -3.10 11.89
N PHE A 231 7.48 -2.93 13.10
CA PHE A 231 8.90 -3.16 13.36
C PHE A 231 9.09 -4.53 14.02
N VAL A 232 9.61 -5.48 13.26
CA VAL A 232 9.85 -6.86 13.67
C VAL A 232 11.22 -6.97 14.34
N THR A 233 11.23 -7.51 15.56
CA THR A 233 12.41 -7.53 16.45
C THR A 233 12.71 -8.90 17.05
N GLY A 234 11.94 -9.92 16.69
CA GLY A 234 12.15 -11.27 17.19
C GLY A 234 11.16 -12.29 16.65
N TYR A 235 11.35 -13.54 17.07
CA TYR A 235 10.47 -14.66 16.78
C TYR A 235 10.57 -15.72 17.89
N ASP A 236 9.58 -16.60 17.99
CA ASP A 236 9.56 -17.74 18.91
C ASP A 236 8.90 -18.95 18.25
N GLU A 237 9.73 -19.91 17.84
CA GLU A 237 9.29 -21.14 17.15
C GLU A 237 8.42 -22.03 18.03
N SER A 238 8.50 -21.91 19.37
CA SER A 238 7.64 -22.70 20.26
C SER A 238 6.19 -22.22 20.27
N LYS A 239 5.95 -21.01 19.75
CA LYS A 239 4.65 -20.35 19.71
C LYS A 239 4.15 -20.05 18.29
N ASP A 240 5.00 -20.26 17.28
CA ASP A 240 4.76 -19.84 15.89
C ASP A 240 4.46 -18.33 15.76
N VAL A 241 5.23 -17.48 16.44
CA VAL A 241 5.01 -16.03 16.45
C VAL A 241 6.23 -15.19 16.05
N LEU A 242 5.98 -14.09 15.37
CA LEU A 242 6.89 -12.94 15.29
C LEU A 242 6.64 -12.00 16.47
N VAL A 243 7.71 -11.39 16.97
CA VAL A 243 7.68 -10.35 18.03
C VAL A 243 7.93 -9.00 17.39
N VAL A 244 6.97 -8.09 17.53
CA VAL A 244 6.97 -6.77 16.90
C VAL A 244 6.83 -5.64 17.90
N GLN A 245 7.24 -4.45 17.49
CA GLN A 245 6.91 -3.19 18.17
C GLN A 245 5.78 -2.53 17.38
N ASP A 246 4.59 -2.47 17.96
CA ASP A 246 3.39 -1.91 17.33
C ASP A 246 3.18 -0.48 17.78
N THR A 247 3.27 0.46 16.84
CA THR A 247 3.19 1.88 17.14
C THR A 247 1.74 2.38 17.32
N TYR A 248 0.74 1.60 16.88
CA TYR A 248 -0.67 2.00 16.86
C TYR A 248 -1.40 1.67 18.17
N ILE A 249 -1.16 0.49 18.73
CA ILE A 249 -1.93 -0.02 19.88
C ILE A 249 -1.34 0.46 21.22
N ASP A 250 -2.20 0.52 22.24
CA ASP A 250 -1.75 0.77 23.61
C ASP A 250 -0.84 -0.38 24.08
N LYS A 251 0.34 -0.03 24.62
CA LYS A 251 1.37 -1.01 25.05
C LYS A 251 1.79 -1.96 23.92
N GLY A 252 2.04 -1.42 22.72
CA GLY A 252 2.44 -2.22 21.56
C GLY A 252 3.87 -2.75 21.59
N GLU A 253 4.61 -2.56 22.68
CA GLU A 253 5.96 -3.10 22.85
C GLU A 253 5.95 -4.64 22.92
N ASN A 254 6.80 -5.29 22.12
CA ASN A 254 6.95 -6.75 22.06
C ASN A 254 5.64 -7.52 21.85
N HIS A 255 4.73 -6.98 21.03
CA HIS A 255 3.50 -7.66 20.65
C HIS A 255 3.80 -8.92 19.83
N GLU A 256 3.02 -9.98 20.03
CA GLU A 256 3.20 -11.26 19.34
C GLU A 256 2.12 -11.42 18.26
N PHE A 257 2.52 -11.63 17.01
CA PHE A 257 1.63 -12.05 15.93
C PHE A 257 1.96 -13.47 15.53
N THR A 258 0.95 -14.33 15.34
CA THR A 258 1.20 -15.64 14.73
C THR A 258 1.78 -15.45 13.32
N TYR A 259 2.60 -16.39 12.87
CA TYR A 259 3.15 -16.35 11.50
C TYR A 259 2.05 -16.21 10.46
N THR A 260 0.94 -16.93 10.65
CA THR A 260 -0.25 -16.86 9.78
C THR A 260 -0.90 -15.47 9.80
N ASP A 261 -1.18 -14.91 10.98
CA ASP A 261 -1.85 -13.61 11.08
C ASP A 261 -0.98 -12.47 10.55
N PHE A 262 0.34 -12.55 10.78
CA PHE A 262 1.30 -11.61 10.23
C PHE A 262 1.30 -11.68 8.71
N ASN A 263 1.46 -12.88 8.14
CA ASN A 263 1.53 -13.07 6.70
C ASN A 263 0.22 -12.65 5.99
N ASN A 264 -0.94 -12.88 6.60
CA ASN A 264 -2.22 -12.45 6.04
C ASN A 264 -2.31 -10.92 5.89
N GLY A 265 -1.82 -10.16 6.87
CA GLY A 265 -1.73 -8.71 6.74
C GLY A 265 -0.61 -8.28 5.79
N TRP A 266 0.57 -8.91 5.89
CA TRP A 266 1.76 -8.56 5.13
C TRP A 266 1.56 -8.70 3.61
N ARG A 267 0.76 -9.69 3.21
CA ARG A 267 0.32 -9.91 1.83
C ARG A 267 -0.27 -8.66 1.19
N SER A 268 -0.98 -7.81 1.92
CA SER A 268 -1.60 -6.61 1.31
C SER A 268 -0.58 -5.64 0.69
N PHE A 269 0.71 -5.81 0.97
CA PHE A 269 1.81 -4.95 0.54
C PHE A 269 2.93 -5.75 -0.17
N ASP A 270 2.56 -6.81 -0.90
CA ASP A 270 3.50 -7.65 -1.67
C ASP A 270 4.69 -8.16 -0.82
N ASN A 271 4.39 -8.48 0.45
CA ASN A 271 5.35 -8.89 1.47
C ASN A 271 6.59 -7.97 1.51
N LEU A 272 6.36 -6.65 1.46
CA LEU A 272 7.39 -5.62 1.52
C LEU A 272 8.13 -5.66 2.86
N PHE A 273 9.45 -5.63 2.79
CA PHE A 273 10.29 -5.43 3.96
C PHE A 273 11.42 -4.45 3.69
N MET A 274 11.82 -3.78 4.76
CA MET A 274 12.91 -2.82 4.80
C MET A 274 13.89 -3.19 5.91
N VAL A 275 15.17 -3.25 5.56
CA VAL A 275 16.25 -3.46 6.53
C VAL A 275 17.10 -2.20 6.57
N VAL A 276 17.15 -1.56 7.74
CA VAL A 276 18.06 -0.44 8.02
C VAL A 276 19.31 -1.00 8.69
N TYR A 277 20.49 -0.60 8.24
CA TYR A 277 21.76 -1.14 8.73
C TYR A 277 22.90 -0.11 8.67
N PRO A 278 23.93 -0.21 9.53
CA PRO A 278 25.16 0.55 9.38
C PRO A 278 25.85 0.20 8.07
N THR A 279 26.30 1.20 7.32
CA THR A 279 27.00 1.01 6.03
C THR A 279 28.17 0.03 6.10
N THR A 280 28.81 -0.10 7.27
CA THR A 280 29.90 -1.07 7.53
C THR A 280 29.45 -2.53 7.51
N ARG A 281 28.15 -2.83 7.64
CA ARG A 281 27.57 -4.19 7.59
C ARG A 281 26.83 -4.50 6.29
N GLU A 282 26.95 -3.66 5.26
CA GLU A 282 26.24 -3.83 3.99
C GLU A 282 26.48 -5.19 3.33
N ALA A 283 27.73 -5.63 3.27
CA ALA A 283 28.07 -6.93 2.68
C ALA A 283 27.42 -8.11 3.43
N GLU A 284 27.23 -8.00 4.73
CA GLU A 284 26.55 -9.02 5.54
C GLU A 284 25.06 -9.08 5.21
N VAL A 285 24.40 -7.91 5.12
CA VAL A 285 22.99 -7.82 4.74
C VAL A 285 22.77 -8.38 3.34
N LEU A 286 23.57 -7.96 2.36
CA LEU A 286 23.44 -8.45 0.98
C LEU A 286 23.66 -9.96 0.87
N ASN A 287 24.56 -10.54 1.68
CA ASN A 287 24.76 -11.99 1.72
C ASN A 287 23.56 -12.72 2.35
N LEU A 288 22.96 -12.18 3.42
CA LEU A 288 21.76 -12.73 4.05
C LEU A 288 20.53 -12.65 3.14
N LEU A 289 20.43 -11.58 2.36
CA LEU A 289 19.34 -11.43 1.38
C LEU A 289 19.41 -12.48 0.27
N GLY A 290 20.58 -13.05 -0.05
CA GLY A 290 20.71 -14.03 -1.12
C GLY A 290 20.11 -13.53 -2.44
N ASP A 291 19.11 -14.26 -2.96
CA ASP A 291 18.40 -13.90 -4.20
C ASP A 291 17.63 -12.57 -4.09
N TYR A 292 17.26 -12.15 -2.87
CA TYR A 292 16.66 -10.84 -2.62
C TYR A 292 17.67 -9.70 -2.70
N ALA A 293 18.99 -9.96 -2.79
CA ALA A 293 19.98 -8.88 -2.93
C ALA A 293 19.81 -8.12 -4.25
N ASP A 294 19.44 -8.82 -5.33
CA ASP A 294 19.04 -8.22 -6.60
C ASP A 294 17.60 -7.70 -6.54
N VAL A 295 17.38 -6.45 -6.94
CA VAL A 295 16.05 -5.81 -6.87
C VAL A 295 15.07 -6.49 -7.81
N ASP A 296 15.51 -6.79 -9.03
CA ASP A 296 14.67 -7.47 -10.03
C ASP A 296 14.46 -8.94 -9.64
N GLY A 297 15.47 -9.60 -9.06
CA GLY A 297 15.39 -10.95 -8.50
C GLY A 297 14.31 -11.06 -7.42
N SER A 298 14.35 -10.16 -6.42
CA SER A 298 13.31 -10.06 -5.39
C SER A 298 11.92 -9.83 -5.99
N SER A 299 11.81 -8.95 -6.99
CA SER A 299 10.53 -8.64 -7.64
C SER A 299 9.98 -9.81 -8.46
N ARG A 300 10.85 -10.62 -9.09
CA ARG A 300 10.45 -11.87 -9.77
C ARG A 300 9.99 -12.94 -8.78
N ASN A 301 10.64 -13.05 -7.62
CA ASN A 301 10.19 -13.96 -6.56
C ASN A 301 8.80 -13.55 -6.03
N ALA A 302 8.63 -12.27 -5.72
CA ALA A 302 7.36 -11.69 -5.30
C ALA A 302 6.25 -11.96 -6.34
N LEU A 303 6.55 -11.79 -7.63
CA LEU A 303 5.63 -12.07 -8.73
C LEU A 303 5.15 -13.53 -8.74
N GLU A 304 6.06 -14.49 -8.53
CA GLU A 304 5.72 -15.91 -8.53
C GLU A 304 4.82 -16.27 -7.34
N VAL A 305 5.16 -15.77 -6.15
CA VAL A 305 4.34 -15.93 -4.94
C VAL A 305 2.95 -15.35 -5.16
N ALA A 306 2.88 -14.11 -5.64
CA ALA A 306 1.61 -13.42 -5.90
C ALA A 306 0.75 -14.18 -6.92
N LYS A 307 1.32 -14.67 -8.02
CA LYS A 307 0.60 -15.49 -9.03
C LYS A 307 0.05 -16.79 -8.43
N GLN A 308 0.84 -17.48 -7.62
CA GLN A 308 0.41 -18.70 -6.95
C GLN A 308 -0.74 -18.43 -5.96
N GLU A 309 -0.62 -17.35 -5.18
CA GLU A 309 -1.65 -16.93 -4.24
C GLU A 309 -2.94 -16.50 -4.95
N THR A 310 -2.86 -15.75 -6.06
CA THR A 310 -4.02 -15.38 -6.87
C THR A 310 -4.79 -16.60 -7.39
N ALA A 311 -4.08 -17.69 -7.72
CA ALA A 311 -4.69 -18.92 -8.21
C ALA A 311 -5.33 -19.79 -7.12
N THR A 312 -4.99 -19.57 -5.84
CA THR A 312 -5.37 -20.47 -4.73
C THR A 312 -6.24 -19.81 -3.67
N LEU A 313 -6.11 -18.51 -3.46
CA LEU A 313 -6.87 -17.75 -2.49
C LEU A 313 -8.22 -17.30 -3.06
N SER A 314 -9.08 -16.78 -2.18
CA SER A 314 -10.40 -16.25 -2.55
C SER A 314 -10.73 -14.99 -1.76
N GLY A 315 -11.72 -14.22 -2.21
CA GLY A 315 -12.17 -13.01 -1.52
C GLY A 315 -11.08 -11.93 -1.46
N VAL A 316 -10.97 -11.24 -0.32
CA VAL A 316 -10.05 -10.11 -0.17
C VAL A 316 -8.58 -10.52 -0.27
N ASP A 317 -8.24 -11.74 0.13
CA ASP A 317 -6.86 -12.24 0.03
C ASP A 317 -6.46 -12.48 -1.44
N GLN A 318 -7.40 -12.97 -2.27
CA GLN A 318 -7.16 -13.10 -3.70
C GLN A 318 -7.02 -11.73 -4.37
N TYR A 319 -7.81 -10.75 -3.92
CA TYR A 319 -7.66 -9.36 -4.37
C TYR A 319 -6.26 -8.82 -4.06
N PHE A 320 -5.76 -8.97 -2.83
CA PHE A 320 -4.42 -8.53 -2.47
C PHE A 320 -3.34 -9.24 -3.28
N ALA A 321 -3.44 -10.56 -3.44
CA ALA A 321 -2.51 -11.32 -4.27
C ALA A 321 -2.52 -10.84 -5.74
N ALA A 322 -3.69 -10.63 -6.33
CA ALA A 322 -3.80 -10.10 -7.70
C ALA A 322 -3.23 -8.68 -7.82
N PHE A 323 -3.45 -7.83 -6.81
CA PHE A 323 -2.86 -6.51 -6.75
C PHE A 323 -1.33 -6.57 -6.70
N ASN A 324 -0.77 -7.51 -5.93
CA ASN A 324 0.66 -7.76 -5.84
C ASN A 324 1.28 -8.23 -7.16
N VAL A 325 0.56 -9.02 -7.96
CA VAL A 325 1.02 -9.36 -9.33
C VAL A 325 1.27 -8.08 -10.13
N GLY A 326 0.36 -7.10 -10.03
CA GLY A 326 0.53 -5.77 -10.63
C GLY A 326 1.73 -5.01 -10.07
N THR A 327 1.87 -4.98 -8.73
CA THR A 327 2.98 -4.30 -8.04
C THR A 327 4.34 -4.86 -8.45
N SER A 328 4.47 -6.19 -8.48
CA SER A 328 5.68 -6.86 -8.91
C SER A 328 6.02 -6.58 -10.38
N HIS A 329 5.02 -6.57 -11.28
CA HIS A 329 5.23 -6.18 -12.68
C HIS A 329 5.65 -4.70 -12.82
N VAL A 330 5.10 -3.78 -12.01
CA VAL A 330 5.56 -2.37 -11.97
C VAL A 330 7.02 -2.29 -11.57
N ASN A 331 7.44 -3.03 -10.54
CA ASN A 331 8.83 -3.06 -10.08
C ASN A 331 9.79 -3.59 -11.17
N LEU A 332 9.32 -4.53 -12.00
CA LEU A 332 10.04 -5.06 -13.17
C LEU A 332 9.92 -4.18 -14.43
N LYS A 333 9.15 -3.08 -14.36
CA LYS A 333 8.85 -2.16 -15.48
C LYS A 333 8.08 -2.83 -16.62
N GLU A 334 7.34 -3.90 -16.31
CA GLU A 334 6.47 -4.65 -17.20
C GLU A 334 5.05 -4.03 -17.18
N TYR A 335 4.95 -2.76 -17.56
CA TYR A 335 3.77 -1.93 -17.29
C TYR A 335 2.47 -2.39 -17.97
N VAL A 336 2.56 -3.05 -19.12
CA VAL A 336 1.40 -3.63 -19.81
C VAL A 336 0.85 -4.82 -19.02
N ASP A 337 1.72 -5.73 -18.59
CA ASP A 337 1.33 -6.87 -17.76
C ASP A 337 0.81 -6.41 -16.39
N ALA A 338 1.44 -5.37 -15.82
CA ALA A 338 0.96 -4.73 -14.60
C ALA A 338 -0.46 -4.18 -14.75
N ALA A 339 -0.76 -3.51 -15.86
CA ALA A 339 -2.08 -2.92 -16.11
C ALA A 339 -3.16 -4.03 -16.16
N TYR A 340 -2.90 -5.15 -16.84
CA TYR A 340 -3.83 -6.28 -16.87
C TYR A 340 -4.01 -6.94 -15.50
N ALA A 341 -2.93 -7.07 -14.73
CA ALA A 341 -3.01 -7.59 -13.37
C ALA A 341 -3.85 -6.69 -12.46
N TYR A 342 -3.68 -5.37 -12.57
CA TYR A 342 -4.51 -4.42 -11.83
C TYR A 342 -5.96 -4.39 -12.30
N ASP A 343 -6.24 -4.52 -13.60
CA ASP A 343 -7.61 -4.66 -14.09
C ASP A 343 -8.31 -5.84 -13.41
N TYR A 344 -7.63 -6.99 -13.36
CA TYR A 344 -8.14 -8.18 -12.68
C TYR A 344 -8.32 -7.97 -11.18
N ALA A 345 -7.37 -7.30 -10.51
CA ALA A 345 -7.52 -6.94 -9.11
C ALA A 345 -8.74 -6.04 -8.87
N PHE A 346 -8.96 -5.01 -9.68
CA PHE A 346 -10.13 -4.14 -9.54
C PHE A 346 -11.45 -4.85 -9.88
N GLN A 347 -11.42 -5.83 -10.79
CA GLN A 347 -12.56 -6.72 -11.02
C GLN A 347 -12.89 -7.56 -9.77
N LEU A 348 -11.87 -8.14 -9.12
CA LEU A 348 -12.06 -8.87 -7.85
C LEU A 348 -12.59 -7.93 -6.76
N TYR A 349 -12.06 -6.72 -6.66
CA TYR A 349 -12.51 -5.70 -5.71
C TYR A 349 -14.01 -5.38 -5.91
N ALA A 350 -14.45 -5.17 -7.15
CA ALA A 350 -15.86 -4.94 -7.47
C ALA A 350 -16.77 -6.10 -7.06
N GLY A 351 -16.24 -7.32 -7.05
CA GLY A 351 -16.94 -8.54 -6.63
C GLY A 351 -16.92 -8.82 -5.13
N LEU A 352 -16.16 -8.06 -4.33
CA LEU A 352 -16.17 -8.20 -2.87
C LEU A 352 -17.55 -7.81 -2.31
N PRO A 353 -17.94 -8.30 -1.11
CA PRO A 353 -19.16 -7.84 -0.45
C PRO A 353 -19.16 -6.31 -0.30
N GLU A 354 -20.30 -5.66 -0.49
CA GLU A 354 -20.51 -4.25 -0.14
C GLU A 354 -20.67 -4.11 1.37
N ASP A 355 -19.56 -4.33 2.09
CA ASP A 355 -19.46 -4.15 3.53
C ASP A 355 -18.40 -3.09 3.89
N ASP A 356 -18.36 -2.71 5.16
CA ASP A 356 -17.38 -1.75 5.70
C ASP A 356 -15.91 -2.26 5.66
N LEU A 357 -15.64 -3.42 5.04
CA LEU A 357 -14.34 -4.12 5.09
C LEU A 357 -13.58 -4.12 3.76
N ARG A 358 -14.17 -3.60 2.67
CA ARG A 358 -13.44 -3.41 1.41
C ARG A 358 -12.22 -2.51 1.63
N PRO A 359 -11.03 -2.87 1.12
CA PRO A 359 -9.80 -2.11 1.32
C PRO A 359 -9.72 -0.89 0.39
N PHE A 360 -10.65 0.06 0.50
CA PHE A 360 -10.71 1.24 -0.38
C PHE A 360 -9.49 2.17 -0.28
N ARG A 361 -8.70 2.05 0.80
CA ARG A 361 -7.52 2.88 1.06
C ARG A 361 -6.27 2.40 0.33
N MET A 362 -6.33 1.37 -0.51
CA MET A 362 -5.14 0.81 -1.16
C MET A 362 -4.30 1.86 -1.90
N LEU A 363 -4.96 2.77 -2.62
CA LEU A 363 -4.29 3.85 -3.37
C LEU A 363 -3.75 4.97 -2.50
N TRP A 364 -4.04 4.96 -1.19
CA TRP A 364 -3.40 5.86 -0.23
C TRP A 364 -1.99 5.38 0.12
N TYR A 365 -1.73 4.09 -0.04
CA TYR A 365 -0.45 3.46 0.33
C TYR A 365 0.35 2.95 -0.87
N GLN A 366 -0.30 2.71 -2.01
CA GLN A 366 0.31 2.05 -3.16
C GLN A 366 -0.07 2.75 -4.46
N THR A 367 0.90 3.37 -5.12
CA THR A 367 0.71 4.14 -6.36
C THR A 367 0.92 3.32 -7.63
N GLY A 368 1.27 2.03 -7.52
CA GLY A 368 1.59 1.14 -8.65
C GLY A 368 0.58 1.17 -9.82
N PRO A 369 -0.75 1.18 -9.57
CA PRO A 369 -1.73 1.28 -10.65
C PRO A 369 -1.56 2.52 -11.55
N TYR A 370 -1.16 3.66 -11.00
CA TYR A 370 -0.92 4.87 -11.82
C TYR A 370 0.26 4.69 -12.77
N PHE A 371 1.35 4.07 -12.31
CA PHE A 371 2.49 3.76 -13.16
C PHE A 371 2.08 2.81 -14.27
N ALA A 372 1.38 1.72 -13.92
CA ALA A 372 0.94 0.70 -14.87
C ALA A 372 0.07 1.29 -15.99
N TYR A 373 -0.98 2.02 -15.65
CA TYR A 373 -1.87 2.63 -16.65
C TYR A 373 -1.18 3.75 -17.44
N TYR A 374 -0.38 4.60 -16.80
CA TYR A 374 0.31 5.68 -17.51
C TYR A 374 1.33 5.16 -18.53
N TYR A 375 2.22 4.26 -18.11
CA TYR A 375 3.29 3.75 -18.98
C TYR A 375 2.82 2.70 -19.99
N SER A 376 1.61 2.14 -19.83
CA SER A 376 0.92 1.37 -20.88
C SER A 376 0.12 2.24 -21.86
N GLY A 377 0.07 3.56 -21.66
CA GLY A 377 -0.64 4.51 -22.53
C GLY A 377 -2.13 4.67 -22.23
N ARG A 378 -2.61 4.08 -21.13
CA ARG A 378 -4.00 4.13 -20.67
C ARG A 378 -4.26 5.37 -19.82
N TYR A 379 -4.04 6.54 -20.41
CA TYR A 379 -4.11 7.82 -19.69
C TYR A 379 -5.51 8.13 -19.13
N GLN A 380 -6.58 7.74 -19.83
CA GLN A 380 -7.93 7.95 -19.31
C GLN A 380 -8.19 7.10 -18.05
N ASP A 381 -7.66 5.88 -17.97
CA ASP A 381 -7.78 5.05 -16.78
C ASP A 381 -7.03 5.64 -15.59
N VAL A 382 -5.89 6.33 -15.81
CA VAL A 382 -5.21 7.10 -14.75
C VAL A 382 -6.12 8.21 -14.22
N ILE A 383 -6.79 8.95 -15.11
CA ILE A 383 -7.71 10.03 -14.72
C ILE A 383 -8.91 9.48 -13.94
N ASP A 384 -9.51 8.41 -14.44
CA ASP A 384 -10.69 7.80 -13.84
C ASP A 384 -10.36 7.17 -12.48
N LEU A 385 -9.21 6.51 -12.35
CA LEU A 385 -8.70 5.97 -11.09
C LEU A 385 -8.41 7.08 -10.07
N ALA A 386 -7.80 8.19 -10.50
CA ALA A 386 -7.54 9.32 -9.63
C ALA A 386 -8.84 9.95 -9.12
N ASN A 387 -9.85 10.11 -9.98
CA ASN A 387 -11.16 10.61 -9.59
C ASN A 387 -11.85 9.67 -8.59
N ALA A 388 -11.85 8.36 -8.85
CA ALA A 388 -12.37 7.37 -7.91
C ALA A 388 -11.63 7.43 -6.56
N THR A 389 -10.31 7.62 -6.57
CA THR A 389 -9.52 7.76 -5.33
C THR A 389 -9.94 9.00 -4.53
N PHE A 390 -10.18 10.14 -5.19
CA PHE A 390 -10.67 11.35 -4.53
C PHE A 390 -12.08 11.16 -3.91
N GLU A 391 -12.94 10.33 -4.50
CA GLU A 391 -14.24 10.01 -3.91
C GLU A 391 -14.12 9.23 -2.59
N THR A 392 -13.02 8.51 -2.38
CA THR A 392 -12.79 7.74 -1.14
C THR A 392 -12.28 8.57 0.03
N ILE A 393 -11.88 9.83 -0.19
CA ILE A 393 -11.19 10.67 0.81
C ILE A 393 -11.93 11.99 1.03
N THR A 394 -11.97 12.46 2.29
CA THR A 394 -12.75 13.65 2.67
C THR A 394 -12.02 14.97 2.37
N ASN A 395 -10.69 14.93 2.36
CA ASN A 395 -9.83 16.05 2.02
C ASN A 395 -8.76 15.50 1.07
N ASP A 396 -8.66 16.04 -0.14
CA ASP A 396 -7.70 15.58 -1.14
C ASP A 396 -6.28 15.93 -0.66
N VAL A 397 -5.60 14.95 -0.06
CA VAL A 397 -4.28 15.11 0.56
C VAL A 397 -3.27 14.10 0.02
N LEU A 398 -3.55 13.55 -1.16
CA LEU A 398 -2.70 12.56 -1.85
C LEU A 398 -2.04 13.27 -3.05
N GLU A 399 -0.90 13.91 -2.84
CA GLU A 399 -0.19 14.68 -3.86
C GLU A 399 0.17 13.83 -5.09
N GLU A 400 0.47 12.54 -4.91
CA GLU A 400 0.79 11.62 -6.00
C GLU A 400 -0.42 11.41 -6.90
N THR A 401 -1.62 11.34 -6.33
CA THR A 401 -2.85 11.19 -7.12
C THR A 401 -3.10 12.42 -7.99
N TRP A 402 -2.88 13.63 -7.44
CA TRP A 402 -2.93 14.86 -8.24
C TRP A 402 -1.87 14.85 -9.34
N TYR A 403 -0.63 14.53 -8.99
CA TYR A 403 0.47 14.46 -9.96
C TYR A 403 0.18 13.47 -11.10
N TRP A 404 -0.25 12.24 -10.80
CA TRP A 404 -0.53 11.23 -11.82
C TRP A 404 -1.71 11.62 -12.71
N ARG A 405 -2.76 12.23 -12.15
CA ARG A 405 -3.86 12.77 -12.96
C ARG A 405 -3.37 13.90 -13.87
N GLY A 406 -2.51 14.78 -13.37
CA GLY A 406 -1.88 15.84 -14.14
C GLY A 406 -1.02 15.31 -15.29
N MET A 407 -0.19 14.30 -15.03
CA MET A 407 0.60 13.59 -16.04
C MET A 407 -0.29 13.04 -17.15
N ALA A 408 -1.38 12.36 -16.80
CA ALA A 408 -2.31 11.79 -17.76
C ALA A 408 -3.06 12.85 -18.58
N LYS A 409 -3.53 13.94 -17.93
CA LYS A 409 -4.13 15.09 -18.63
C LYS A 409 -3.16 15.70 -19.62
N LEU A 410 -1.89 15.87 -19.23
CA LEU A 410 -0.85 16.40 -20.11
C LEU A 410 -0.64 15.49 -21.32
N ALA A 411 -0.58 14.17 -21.11
CA ALA A 411 -0.44 13.19 -22.18
C ALA A 411 -1.63 13.19 -23.16
N LEU A 412 -2.84 13.51 -22.68
CA LEU A 412 -4.04 13.69 -23.51
C LEU A 412 -4.17 15.10 -24.12
N GLY A 413 -3.21 15.99 -23.88
CA GLY A 413 -3.20 17.36 -24.42
C GLY A 413 -3.98 18.40 -23.61
N ASP A 414 -4.52 18.04 -22.44
CA ASP A 414 -5.11 18.99 -21.49
C ASP A 414 -4.00 19.61 -20.61
N THR A 415 -3.20 20.49 -21.21
CA THR A 415 -2.10 21.18 -20.52
C THR A 415 -2.60 22.05 -19.36
N GLN A 416 -3.76 22.70 -19.50
CA GLN A 416 -4.26 23.59 -18.45
C GLN A 416 -4.77 22.82 -17.24
N GLY A 417 -5.48 21.71 -17.46
CA GLY A 417 -5.88 20.81 -16.40
C GLY A 417 -4.68 20.14 -15.72
N ALA A 418 -3.63 19.80 -16.48
CA ALA A 418 -2.38 19.27 -15.93
C ALA A 418 -1.67 20.27 -15.01
N ILE A 419 -1.51 21.52 -15.44
CA ILE A 419 -0.92 22.59 -14.61
C ILE A 419 -1.69 22.74 -13.30
N SER A 420 -3.02 22.76 -13.36
CA SER A 420 -3.85 22.86 -12.15
C SER A 420 -3.61 21.71 -11.19
N ASP A 421 -3.48 20.48 -11.71
CA ASP A 421 -3.24 19.30 -10.88
C ASP A 421 -1.80 19.30 -10.29
N PHE A 422 -0.79 19.73 -11.06
CA PHE A 422 0.58 19.86 -10.53
C PHE A 422 0.72 20.99 -9.50
N GLN A 423 -0.01 22.09 -9.67
CA GLN A 423 -0.06 23.14 -8.65
C GLN A 423 -0.70 22.62 -7.36
N GLU A 424 -1.72 21.78 -7.45
CA GLU A 424 -2.35 21.20 -6.27
C GLU A 424 -1.44 20.18 -5.57
N SER A 425 -0.70 19.34 -6.32
CA SER A 425 0.28 18.43 -5.70
C SER A 425 1.36 19.20 -4.95
N VAL A 426 1.89 20.28 -5.52
CA VAL A 426 2.87 21.15 -4.85
C VAL A 426 2.23 21.97 -3.72
N ARG A 427 0.96 22.36 -3.81
CA ARG A 427 0.26 23.03 -2.71
C ARG A 427 0.13 22.12 -1.48
N LEU A 428 -0.06 20.82 -1.70
CA LEU A 428 -0.14 19.81 -0.66
C LEU A 428 1.23 19.45 -0.09
N HIS A 429 2.23 19.37 -0.96
CA HIS A 429 3.62 19.07 -0.62
C HIS A 429 4.54 20.06 -1.36
N PRO A 430 4.90 21.21 -0.74
CA PRO A 430 5.67 22.28 -1.38
C PRO A 430 7.00 21.87 -2.01
N ASP A 431 7.65 20.85 -1.46
CA ASP A 431 8.92 20.30 -1.95
C ASP A 431 8.76 19.04 -2.82
N PHE A 432 7.54 18.75 -3.31
CA PHE A 432 7.24 17.59 -4.13
C PHE A 432 7.91 17.70 -5.50
N ALA A 433 9.14 17.17 -5.58
CA ALA A 433 10.01 17.30 -6.75
C ALA A 433 9.33 16.91 -8.08
N PRO A 434 8.54 15.83 -8.18
CA PRO A 434 7.86 15.49 -9.44
C PRO A 434 6.90 16.59 -9.93
N GLY A 435 6.11 17.19 -9.02
CA GLY A 435 5.20 18.28 -9.37
C GLY A 435 5.94 19.55 -9.76
N LEU A 436 6.96 19.93 -8.98
CA LEU A 436 7.83 21.08 -9.27
C LEU A 436 8.53 20.96 -10.63
N GLU A 437 9.04 19.76 -10.95
CA GLU A 437 9.70 19.49 -12.22
C GLU A 437 8.73 19.68 -13.39
N GLN A 438 7.51 19.13 -13.32
CA GLN A 438 6.52 19.28 -14.39
C GLN A 438 6.09 20.74 -14.58
N LEU A 439 5.87 21.49 -13.49
CA LEU A 439 5.57 22.93 -13.59
C LEU A 439 6.72 23.70 -14.25
N SER A 440 7.96 23.40 -13.86
CA SER A 440 9.16 24.01 -14.46
C SER A 440 9.28 23.70 -15.96
N GLN A 441 9.08 22.45 -16.36
CA GLN A 441 9.10 22.03 -17.77
C GLN A 441 8.02 22.74 -18.60
N LEU A 442 6.87 23.06 -17.98
CA LEU A 442 5.78 23.82 -18.59
C LEU A 442 5.97 25.34 -18.52
N GLY A 443 7.07 25.82 -17.93
CA GLY A 443 7.37 27.25 -17.79
C GLY A 443 6.47 27.96 -16.77
N VAL A 444 5.89 27.23 -15.84
CA VAL A 444 5.00 27.73 -14.78
C VAL A 444 5.76 27.76 -13.46
N SER A 445 5.71 28.89 -12.76
CA SER A 445 6.20 28.96 -11.39
C SER A 445 5.18 28.34 -10.42
N PRO A 446 5.62 27.61 -9.39
CA PRO A 446 4.75 27.02 -8.37
C PRO A 446 3.79 28.02 -7.71
#